data_AF-A0A955D1Z7-F1
#
_entry.id   AF-A0A955D1Z7-F1
#
_cell.length_a   1.000
_cell.length_b   1.000
_cell.length_c   1.000
_cell.angle_alpha   90.00
_cell.angle_beta   90.00
_cell.angle_gamma   90.00
#
_symmetry.space_group_name_H-M   'P 1'
#
loop_
_entity.id
_entity.type
_entity.pdbx_description
1 polymer ?
#
loop_
_entity_poly.entity_id
_entity_poly.type
_entity_poly.pdbx_seq_one_letter_code
_entity_poly.pdbx_strand_id
1 'polypeptide(L)'
;MNHTEAEPPVGRSGRPGASPGTDPIGADEVAGDDAAVGRAFRVSLAVIGGLAIAGAAIWWVSTRPAPVKVEPTITPEAPNAPTRAIATIPAIPFTNMRAEAGIAFERENGARGEKLLPETMGGGVAVLDYDNDGDEDLFFVNGMPWSPEDGPAAPSVLYRNDGGWRFTDVTAESGPALVAQGMGTAVGDYDNDGWRDLFVTTLGRNRLFHNDHGHFREVTDEAGVGGEDDAWSTGAAFADYDNDGDLDLFVANYVKWSRDIDFEVDYQMTGVGRAYGPPTNFQGTQSVLYRNDGDGRFTDVSESAGVLVTNPATGVPVGKGLAVAPVDLDGDGWIDFVVANDTVQNFVFHNQGDGRFREVGVSSSLAFDRNGSATGAMGIDAADYRNANVLGIAVG
;
A
#
# COMPACT_ATOMS: atom_id res chain seq x y z
N MET A 1 -54.51 5.06 -5.01
CA MET A 1 -55.94 4.67 -4.85
C MET A 1 -56.23 3.62 -5.90
N ASN A 2 -56.81 2.48 -5.49
CA ASN A 2 -57.55 1.46 -6.24
C ASN A 2 -56.85 0.85 -7.49
N HIS A 3 -56.60 -0.47 -7.63
CA HIS A 3 -57.54 -1.62 -7.64
C HIS A 3 -58.77 -1.36 -8.56
N THR A 4 -59.29 -2.28 -9.36
CA THR A 4 -59.65 -3.68 -9.06
C THR A 4 -59.85 -4.48 -10.37
N GLU A 5 -59.85 -5.81 -10.30
CA GLU A 5 -60.33 -6.73 -11.36
C GLU A 5 -61.86 -6.68 -11.57
N ALA A 6 -62.36 -7.15 -12.73
CA ALA A 6 -63.50 -8.10 -12.85
C ALA A 6 -63.98 -8.35 -14.31
N GLU A 7 -64.27 -9.62 -14.64
CA GLU A 7 -65.10 -10.11 -15.77
C GLU A 7 -66.60 -10.29 -15.35
N PRO A 8 -67.56 -10.89 -16.13
CA PRO A 8 -67.67 -11.11 -17.60
C PRO A 8 -68.92 -10.38 -18.22
N PRO A 9 -70.16 -10.92 -18.44
CA PRO A 9 -70.61 -12.14 -19.17
C PRO A 9 -71.80 -11.98 -20.18
N VAL A 10 -72.02 -13.00 -21.04
CA VAL A 10 -73.23 -13.28 -21.89
C VAL A 10 -73.48 -12.30 -23.08
N GLY A 11 -73.96 -12.67 -24.28
CA GLY A 11 -74.42 -13.94 -24.89
C GLY A 11 -75.76 -13.76 -25.67
N ARG A 12 -76.04 -14.63 -26.67
CA ARG A 12 -77.25 -14.65 -27.59
C ARG A 12 -77.28 -13.58 -28.71
N SER A 13 -77.95 -13.74 -29.87
CA SER A 13 -78.49 -14.91 -30.61
C SER A 13 -79.04 -14.47 -32.00
N GLY A 14 -79.00 -15.32 -33.03
CA GLY A 14 -79.65 -15.07 -34.35
C GLY A 14 -80.12 -16.33 -35.07
N ARG A 15 -81.42 -16.39 -35.38
CA ARG A 15 -82.24 -17.50 -35.97
C ARG A 15 -82.60 -17.17 -37.45
N PRO A 16 -83.52 -17.86 -38.19
CA PRO A 16 -84.05 -19.26 -38.16
C PRO A 16 -84.25 -19.95 -39.56
N GLY A 17 -84.78 -21.19 -39.56
CA GLY A 17 -85.69 -21.72 -40.62
C GLY A 17 -85.12 -22.85 -41.50
N ALA A 18 -85.84 -23.93 -41.86
CA ALA A 18 -87.24 -24.33 -41.57
C ALA A 18 -87.43 -25.88 -41.61
N SER A 19 -88.57 -26.37 -41.09
CA SER A 19 -89.04 -27.78 -41.03
C SER A 19 -90.15 -28.05 -42.09
N PRO A 20 -91.05 -29.08 -42.04
CA PRO A 20 -91.10 -30.39 -41.35
C PRO A 20 -91.64 -31.59 -42.23
N GLY A 21 -91.84 -32.78 -41.62
CA GLY A 21 -92.76 -33.87 -42.09
C GLY A 21 -92.23 -35.30 -41.88
N THR A 22 -92.60 -36.07 -40.84
CA THR A 22 -93.78 -37.00 -40.70
C THR A 22 -93.77 -38.21 -41.68
N ASP A 23 -94.00 -39.48 -41.31
CA ASP A 23 -94.54 -40.10 -40.07
C ASP A 23 -94.18 -41.63 -39.97
N PRO A 24 -94.60 -42.41 -38.92
CA PRO A 24 -93.82 -43.54 -38.40
C PRO A 24 -94.36 -44.99 -38.61
N ILE A 25 -93.43 -45.97 -38.65
CA ILE A 25 -93.54 -47.41 -38.28
C ILE A 25 -92.11 -47.89 -37.88
N GLY A 26 -91.83 -48.81 -36.93
CA GLY A 26 -92.69 -49.45 -35.90
C GLY A 26 -92.21 -50.84 -35.42
N ALA A 27 -91.40 -50.87 -34.34
CA ALA A 27 -90.96 -52.01 -33.51
C ALA A 27 -90.06 -53.14 -34.09
N ASP A 28 -88.90 -53.29 -33.43
CA ASP A 28 -88.11 -54.50 -33.13
C ASP A 28 -87.29 -55.26 -34.22
N GLU A 29 -86.24 -55.95 -33.71
CA GLU A 29 -85.28 -56.86 -34.38
C GLU A 29 -84.23 -56.30 -35.38
N VAL A 30 -83.16 -55.60 -34.91
CA VAL A 30 -81.75 -55.88 -35.34
C VAL A 30 -80.74 -55.46 -34.25
N ALA A 31 -80.60 -56.21 -33.15
CA ALA A 31 -79.59 -55.94 -32.12
C ALA A 31 -78.21 -56.59 -32.41
N GLY A 32 -77.92 -56.94 -33.66
CA GLY A 32 -76.83 -57.86 -34.03
C GLY A 32 -75.63 -57.28 -34.78
N ASP A 33 -75.75 -56.13 -35.44
CA ASP A 33 -74.78 -55.71 -36.49
C ASP A 33 -73.82 -54.57 -36.05
N ASP A 34 -74.23 -53.72 -35.10
CA ASP A 34 -73.43 -52.57 -34.62
C ASP A 34 -72.06 -52.98 -34.03
N ALA A 35 -71.97 -54.18 -33.46
CA ALA A 35 -70.72 -54.71 -32.89
C ALA A 35 -69.64 -54.98 -33.95
N ALA A 36 -70.04 -55.35 -35.18
CA ALA A 36 -69.12 -55.60 -36.28
C ALA A 36 -68.57 -54.29 -36.85
N VAL A 37 -69.44 -53.30 -37.07
CA VAL A 37 -69.08 -51.95 -37.55
C VAL A 37 -68.16 -51.25 -36.54
N GLY A 38 -68.49 -51.31 -35.24
CA GLY A 38 -67.66 -50.75 -34.18
C GLY A 38 -66.25 -51.36 -34.11
N ARG A 39 -66.08 -52.65 -34.44
CA ARG A 39 -64.77 -53.30 -34.51
C ARG A 39 -63.97 -52.86 -35.73
N ALA A 40 -64.60 -52.79 -36.90
CA ALA A 40 -63.98 -52.32 -38.14
C ALA A 40 -63.52 -50.86 -38.05
N PHE A 41 -64.32 -49.99 -37.42
CA PHE A 41 -63.98 -48.58 -37.20
C PHE A 41 -62.75 -48.42 -36.27
N ARG A 42 -62.69 -49.18 -35.17
CA ARG A 42 -61.52 -49.16 -34.26
C ARG A 42 -60.24 -49.66 -34.92
N VAL A 43 -60.32 -50.71 -35.75
CA VAL A 43 -59.17 -51.19 -36.54
C VAL A 43 -58.71 -50.13 -37.55
N SER A 44 -59.65 -49.47 -38.23
CA SER A 44 -59.34 -48.39 -39.18
C SER A 44 -58.66 -47.20 -38.50
N LEU A 45 -59.15 -46.78 -37.34
CA LEU A 45 -58.51 -45.74 -36.50
C LEU A 45 -57.09 -46.15 -36.05
N ALA A 46 -56.88 -47.40 -35.66
CA ALA A 46 -55.57 -47.91 -35.26
C ALA A 46 -54.57 -47.92 -36.44
N VAL A 47 -55.02 -48.29 -37.64
CA VAL A 47 -54.19 -48.26 -38.86
C VAL A 47 -53.85 -46.83 -39.27
N ILE A 48 -54.83 -45.92 -39.26
CA ILE A 48 -54.60 -44.49 -39.57
C ILE A 48 -53.65 -43.86 -38.55
N GLY A 49 -53.82 -44.15 -37.25
CA GLY A 49 -52.92 -43.70 -36.19
C GLY A 49 -51.50 -44.25 -36.37
N GLY A 50 -51.35 -45.54 -36.71
CA GLY A 50 -50.05 -46.15 -37.01
C GLY A 50 -49.35 -45.51 -38.22
N LEU A 51 -50.09 -45.23 -39.30
CA LEU A 51 -49.56 -44.55 -40.48
C LEU A 51 -49.18 -43.09 -40.20
N ALA A 52 -49.96 -42.37 -39.37
CA ALA A 52 -49.63 -41.01 -38.95
C ALA A 52 -48.34 -40.98 -38.09
N ILE A 53 -48.18 -41.92 -37.16
CA ILE A 53 -46.96 -42.06 -36.34
C ILE A 53 -45.76 -42.42 -37.23
N ALA A 54 -45.91 -43.34 -38.17
CA ALA A 54 -44.85 -43.70 -39.12
C ALA A 54 -44.44 -42.49 -40.00
N GLY A 55 -45.42 -41.74 -40.51
CA GLY A 55 -45.18 -40.51 -41.28
C GLY A 55 -44.46 -39.45 -40.45
N ALA A 56 -44.88 -39.22 -39.20
CA ALA A 56 -44.23 -38.30 -38.27
C ALA A 56 -42.79 -38.73 -37.93
N ALA A 57 -42.55 -40.02 -37.74
CA ALA A 57 -41.21 -40.56 -37.49
C ALA A 57 -40.28 -40.40 -38.71
N ILE A 58 -40.78 -40.68 -39.92
CA ILE A 58 -40.03 -40.49 -41.17
C ILE A 58 -39.72 -39.00 -41.38
N TRP A 59 -40.70 -38.11 -41.20
CA TRP A 59 -40.50 -36.66 -41.29
C TRP A 59 -39.50 -36.16 -40.24
N TRP A 60 -39.60 -36.63 -39.00
CA TRP A 60 -38.66 -36.27 -37.93
C TRP A 60 -37.24 -36.82 -38.14
N VAL A 61 -37.04 -37.86 -38.95
CA VAL A 61 -35.70 -38.32 -39.33
C VAL A 61 -35.19 -37.57 -40.57
N SER A 62 -36.03 -37.32 -41.58
CA SER A 62 -35.61 -36.66 -42.82
C SER A 62 -35.40 -35.14 -42.69
N THR A 63 -35.99 -34.50 -41.67
CA THR A 63 -35.85 -33.06 -41.41
C THR A 63 -34.84 -32.70 -40.32
N ARG A 64 -34.13 -33.68 -39.73
CA ARG A 64 -33.05 -33.33 -38.78
C ARG A 64 -31.92 -32.66 -39.55
N PRO A 65 -31.49 -31.45 -39.17
CA PRO A 65 -30.23 -30.92 -39.67
C PRO A 65 -29.12 -31.91 -39.28
N ALA A 66 -28.20 -32.17 -40.20
CA ALA A 66 -27.02 -32.99 -39.89
C ALA A 66 -26.26 -32.34 -38.72
N PRO A 67 -25.71 -33.14 -37.77
CA PRO A 67 -24.96 -32.58 -36.66
C PRO A 67 -23.78 -31.77 -37.21
N VAL A 68 -23.74 -30.48 -36.87
CA VAL A 68 -22.65 -29.59 -37.26
C VAL A 68 -21.37 -30.16 -36.66
N LYS A 69 -20.41 -30.52 -37.52
CA LYS A 69 -19.06 -30.82 -37.06
C LYS A 69 -18.48 -29.55 -36.46
N VAL A 70 -18.44 -29.50 -35.13
CA VAL A 70 -17.62 -28.53 -34.41
C VAL A 70 -16.17 -28.93 -34.71
N GLU A 71 -15.52 -28.20 -35.61
CA GLU A 71 -14.06 -28.27 -35.72
C GLU A 71 -13.48 -27.84 -34.36
N PRO A 72 -12.48 -28.55 -33.82
CA PRO A 72 -11.90 -28.20 -32.54
C PRO A 72 -11.34 -26.79 -32.65
N THR A 73 -11.90 -25.86 -31.87
CA THR A 73 -11.31 -24.54 -31.68
C THR A 73 -9.88 -24.77 -31.20
N ILE A 74 -8.90 -24.40 -32.02
CA ILE A 74 -7.49 -24.41 -31.61
C ILE A 74 -7.40 -23.38 -30.50
N THR A 75 -7.44 -23.86 -29.25
CA THR A 75 -7.13 -23.03 -28.10
C THR A 75 -5.67 -22.61 -28.31
N PRO A 76 -5.35 -21.31 -28.47
CA PRO A 76 -3.97 -20.91 -28.60
C PRO A 76 -3.24 -21.38 -27.34
N GLU A 77 -2.30 -22.30 -27.52
CA GLU A 77 -1.48 -22.80 -26.42
C GLU A 77 -0.76 -21.59 -25.83
N ALA A 78 -1.06 -21.28 -24.57
CA ALA A 78 -0.44 -20.14 -23.90
C ALA A 78 1.07 -20.33 -23.98
N PRO A 79 1.85 -19.34 -24.46
CA PRO A 79 3.28 -19.51 -24.67
C PRO A 79 3.90 -19.98 -23.35
N ASN A 80 4.53 -21.16 -23.38
CA ASN A 80 5.13 -21.77 -22.20
C ASN A 80 6.02 -20.73 -21.52
N ALA A 81 5.60 -20.25 -20.35
CA ALA A 81 6.34 -19.25 -19.60
C ALA A 81 7.75 -19.80 -19.40
N PRO A 82 8.81 -19.09 -19.86
CA PRO A 82 10.16 -19.63 -19.81
C PRO A 82 10.46 -19.98 -18.36
N THR A 83 10.72 -21.26 -18.11
CA THR A 83 11.03 -21.77 -16.77
C THR A 83 12.31 -21.09 -16.33
N ARG A 84 12.18 -19.97 -15.61
CA ARG A 84 13.32 -19.28 -15.00
C ARG A 84 14.04 -20.34 -14.17
N ALA A 85 15.32 -20.56 -14.48
CA ALA A 85 16.17 -21.36 -13.62
C ALA A 85 16.04 -20.79 -12.20
N ILE A 86 15.60 -21.62 -11.27
CA ILE A 86 15.51 -21.24 -9.87
C ILE A 86 16.94 -21.01 -9.43
N ALA A 87 17.34 -19.74 -9.33
CA ALA A 87 18.64 -19.38 -8.81
C ALA A 87 18.70 -19.88 -7.37
N THR A 88 19.58 -20.84 -7.11
CA THR A 88 19.95 -21.20 -5.74
C THR A 88 20.60 -19.99 -5.10
N ILE A 89 19.81 -19.25 -4.33
CA ILE A 89 20.30 -18.15 -3.50
C ILE A 89 21.39 -18.73 -2.59
N PRO A 90 22.62 -18.18 -2.60
CA PRO A 90 23.66 -18.66 -1.71
C PRO A 90 23.21 -18.50 -0.26
N ALA A 91 23.55 -19.48 0.59
CA ALA A 91 23.34 -19.31 2.02
C ALA A 91 24.31 -18.24 2.53
N ILE A 92 23.77 -17.11 2.98
CA ILE A 92 24.50 -16.01 3.62
C ILE A 92 24.24 -16.13 5.12
N PRO A 93 25.11 -16.81 5.90
CA PRO A 93 24.92 -16.94 7.34
C PRO A 93 25.26 -15.63 8.04
N PHE A 94 24.32 -15.11 8.82
CA PHE A 94 24.55 -13.97 9.70
C PHE A 94 25.13 -14.43 11.03
N THR A 95 26.11 -13.70 11.56
CA THR A 95 26.70 -13.92 12.89
C THR A 95 26.43 -12.69 13.74
N ASN A 96 25.95 -12.88 14.96
CA ASN A 96 25.85 -11.77 15.92
C ASN A 96 27.26 -11.44 16.43
N MET A 97 27.70 -10.20 16.20
CA MET A 97 29.02 -9.70 16.57
C MET A 97 28.97 -8.66 17.71
N ARG A 98 27.80 -8.40 18.31
CA ARG A 98 27.58 -7.27 19.25
C ARG A 98 28.57 -7.26 20.41
N ALA A 99 28.78 -8.41 21.05
CA ALA A 99 29.65 -8.52 22.22
C ALA A 99 31.13 -8.45 21.84
N GLU A 100 31.51 -9.09 20.74
CA GLU A 100 32.85 -9.04 20.17
C GLU A 100 33.21 -7.61 19.75
N ALA A 101 32.29 -6.90 19.13
CA ALA A 101 32.46 -5.54 18.63
C ALA A 101 32.53 -4.47 19.73
N GLY A 102 32.17 -4.79 20.98
CA GLY A 102 32.14 -3.81 22.09
C GLY A 102 30.84 -3.01 22.20
N ILE A 103 29.84 -3.28 21.36
CA ILE A 103 28.58 -2.52 21.31
C ILE A 103 27.67 -2.96 22.47
N ALA A 104 27.39 -2.03 23.38
CA ALA A 104 26.55 -2.26 24.56
C ALA A 104 25.12 -1.71 24.41
N PHE A 105 24.81 -1.01 23.31
CA PHE A 105 23.54 -0.32 23.08
C PHE A 105 22.31 -1.25 23.19
N GLU A 106 21.27 -0.75 23.85
CA GLU A 106 19.95 -1.36 23.96
C GLU A 106 18.90 -0.25 23.80
N ARG A 107 17.95 -0.44 22.87
CA ARG A 107 16.91 0.54 22.52
C ARG A 107 15.79 0.49 23.55
N GLU A 108 15.54 1.60 24.23
CA GLU A 108 14.30 1.83 24.96
C GLU A 108 13.20 2.26 23.98
N ASN A 109 12.06 1.57 23.96
CA ASN A 109 10.89 1.92 23.14
C ASN A 109 9.70 2.43 23.98
N GLY A 110 9.91 2.61 25.28
CA GLY A 110 8.90 3.04 26.23
C GLY A 110 7.85 1.98 26.58
N ALA A 111 7.90 0.77 26.01
CA ALA A 111 6.81 -0.19 26.14
C ALA A 111 6.64 -0.66 27.60
N ARG A 112 5.51 -0.27 28.23
CA ARG A 112 5.13 -0.68 29.60
C ARG A 112 3.73 -1.30 29.69
N GLY A 113 3.12 -1.58 28.54
CA GLY A 113 1.85 -2.33 28.43
C GLY A 113 0.66 -1.49 27.96
N GLU A 114 0.82 -0.18 27.80
CA GLU A 114 -0.22 0.71 27.25
C GLU A 114 -0.47 0.51 25.75
N LYS A 115 0.48 -0.07 25.02
CA LYS A 115 0.35 -0.38 23.59
C LYS A 115 0.22 0.86 22.70
N LEU A 116 0.93 1.93 23.07
CA LEU A 116 1.01 3.15 22.27
C LEU A 116 1.72 2.86 20.94
N LEU A 117 1.21 3.42 19.84
CA LEU A 117 1.73 3.19 18.48
C LEU A 117 3.26 3.43 18.35
N PRO A 118 3.88 4.46 18.97
CA PRO A 118 5.32 4.68 18.82
C PRO A 118 6.19 3.57 19.45
N GLU A 119 5.65 2.75 20.36
CA GLU A 119 6.36 1.60 20.94
C GLU A 119 6.72 0.54 19.88
N THR A 120 6.04 0.49 18.72
CA THR A 120 6.35 -0.44 17.63
C THR A 120 7.48 0.05 16.72
N MET A 121 7.92 1.31 16.85
CA MET A 121 8.97 1.87 16.01
C MET A 121 10.36 1.47 16.51
N GLY A 122 11.23 1.12 15.56
CA GLY A 122 12.67 0.99 15.80
C GLY A 122 13.34 2.35 16.04
N GLY A 123 14.65 2.33 16.25
CA GLY A 123 15.51 3.50 16.15
C GLY A 123 16.42 3.37 14.93
N GLY A 124 16.70 4.49 14.27
CA GLY A 124 17.67 4.56 13.17
C GLY A 124 19.10 4.32 13.63
N VAL A 125 19.96 4.01 12.67
CA VAL A 125 21.41 3.92 12.85
C VAL A 125 22.06 4.76 11.76
N ALA A 126 22.88 5.74 12.14
CA ALA A 126 23.75 6.41 11.19
C ALA A 126 25.07 5.65 11.08
N VAL A 127 25.61 5.60 9.86
CA VAL A 127 26.96 5.16 9.56
C VAL A 127 27.67 6.38 9.00
N LEU A 128 28.73 6.81 9.68
CA LEU A 128 29.49 8.01 9.32
C LEU A 128 30.89 7.93 9.92
N ASP A 129 31.91 8.28 9.17
CA ASP A 129 33.21 8.72 9.69
C ASP A 129 33.03 10.14 10.29
N TYR A 130 32.99 10.25 11.63
CA TYR A 130 32.69 11.52 12.34
C TYR A 130 33.95 12.30 12.74
N ASP A 131 35.08 11.63 12.96
CA ASP A 131 36.35 12.28 13.33
C ASP A 131 37.38 12.38 12.17
N ASN A 132 36.96 12.02 10.95
CA ASN A 132 37.73 12.08 9.70
C ASN A 132 39.02 11.23 9.75
N ASP A 133 39.00 10.10 10.48
CA ASP A 133 40.11 9.15 10.53
C ASP A 133 40.07 8.10 9.39
N GLY A 134 38.92 7.96 8.74
CA GLY A 134 38.68 7.12 7.57
C GLY A 134 38.09 5.73 7.86
N ASP A 135 37.81 5.39 9.12
CA ASP A 135 36.97 4.25 9.51
C ASP A 135 35.52 4.73 9.77
N GLU A 136 34.51 3.93 9.38
CA GLU A 136 33.09 4.31 9.56
C GLU A 136 32.60 4.02 10.99
N ASP A 137 32.04 5.03 11.64
CA ASP A 137 31.49 4.98 13.00
C ASP A 137 29.97 4.73 13.02
N LEU A 138 29.41 4.50 14.21
CA LEU A 138 28.00 4.14 14.38
C LEU A 138 27.28 5.03 15.40
N PHE A 139 26.25 5.77 14.98
CA PHE A 139 25.33 6.45 15.88
C PHE A 139 24.01 5.69 15.98
N PHE A 140 23.63 5.25 17.19
CA PHE A 140 22.36 4.57 17.45
C PHE A 140 21.34 5.53 18.06
N VAL A 141 20.22 5.74 17.36
CA VAL A 141 19.10 6.56 17.82
C VAL A 141 18.32 5.79 18.90
N ASN A 142 18.20 6.38 20.09
CA ASN A 142 17.43 5.79 21.19
C ASN A 142 16.02 6.39 21.29
N GLY A 143 15.14 5.70 22.03
CA GLY A 143 13.90 6.26 22.54
C GLY A 143 14.03 6.56 24.03
N MET A 144 12.90 6.84 24.69
CA MET A 144 12.86 7.08 26.13
C MET A 144 11.61 6.48 26.79
N PRO A 145 11.59 6.32 28.13
CA PRO A 145 10.39 5.90 28.84
C PRO A 145 9.29 6.97 28.77
N TRP A 146 8.02 6.56 28.75
CA TRP A 146 6.87 7.49 28.68
C TRP A 146 6.62 8.25 30.00
N SER A 147 7.10 7.72 31.12
CA SER A 147 7.10 8.37 32.43
C SER A 147 8.49 8.26 33.09
N PRO A 148 8.95 9.27 33.85
CA PRO A 148 10.12 9.14 34.71
C PRO A 148 10.02 8.00 35.75
N GLU A 149 8.80 7.51 36.04
CA GLU A 149 8.57 6.36 36.91
C GLU A 149 8.93 5.01 36.24
N ASP A 150 8.98 4.96 34.91
CA ASP A 150 9.23 3.75 34.11
C ASP A 150 10.72 3.39 33.98
N GLY A 151 11.62 4.28 34.46
CA GLY A 151 13.07 4.12 34.45
C GLY A 151 13.81 5.41 34.10
N PRO A 152 15.15 5.45 34.28
CA PRO A 152 15.97 6.53 33.74
C PRO A 152 15.98 6.45 32.20
N ALA A 153 15.91 7.59 31.53
CA ALA A 153 16.12 7.66 30.09
C ALA A 153 17.63 7.60 29.78
N ALA A 154 18.01 6.73 28.84
CA ALA A 154 19.36 6.67 28.27
C ALA A 154 19.41 7.49 26.97
N PRO A 155 20.55 8.10 26.62
CA PRO A 155 20.67 8.85 25.37
C PRO A 155 20.78 7.91 24.15
N SER A 156 20.70 8.52 22.97
CA SER A 156 21.31 8.00 21.74
C SER A 156 22.83 7.94 21.90
N VAL A 157 23.50 7.01 21.21
CA VAL A 157 24.89 6.64 21.50
C VAL A 157 25.76 6.67 20.24
N LEU A 158 26.86 7.41 20.26
CA LEU A 158 27.91 7.40 19.24
C LEU A 158 29.02 6.42 19.63
N TYR A 159 29.38 5.55 18.69
CA TYR A 159 30.47 4.59 18.82
C TYR A 159 31.54 4.87 17.78
N ARG A 160 32.74 5.29 18.21
CA ARG A 160 33.91 5.35 17.31
C ARG A 160 34.38 3.93 16.99
N ASN A 161 34.73 3.68 15.74
CA ASN A 161 35.35 2.46 15.25
C ASN A 161 36.87 2.50 15.51
N ASP A 162 37.35 1.78 16.51
CA ASP A 162 38.79 1.68 16.83
C ASP A 162 39.55 0.72 15.88
N GLY A 163 39.00 0.48 14.68
CA GLY A 163 39.46 -0.46 13.67
C GLY A 163 39.14 -1.93 13.97
N GLY A 164 39.09 -2.75 12.91
CA GLY A 164 38.94 -4.21 13.02
C GLY A 164 37.60 -4.67 13.61
N TRP A 165 36.53 -3.87 13.44
CA TRP A 165 35.21 -4.08 14.03
C TRP A 165 35.28 -4.10 15.57
N ARG A 166 35.89 -3.07 16.15
CA ARG A 166 35.87 -2.76 17.58
C ARG A 166 35.38 -1.33 17.74
N PHE A 167 34.52 -1.13 18.73
CA PHE A 167 33.80 0.12 18.90
C PHE A 167 33.87 0.58 20.35
N THR A 168 34.17 1.87 20.55
CA THR A 168 34.18 2.54 21.85
C THR A 168 33.04 3.56 21.88
N ASP A 169 32.24 3.56 22.95
CA ASP A 169 31.23 4.61 23.21
C ASP A 169 31.95 5.93 23.50
N VAL A 170 31.80 6.88 22.58
CA VAL A 170 32.41 8.23 22.64
C VAL A 170 31.37 9.32 22.91
N THR A 171 30.10 8.96 23.15
CA THR A 171 28.98 9.90 23.22
C THR A 171 29.20 11.08 24.18
N ALA A 172 29.86 10.82 25.31
CA ALA A 172 30.13 11.82 26.34
C ALA A 172 31.32 12.75 26.02
N GLU A 173 32.22 12.36 25.12
CA GLU A 173 33.36 13.17 24.66
C GLU A 173 33.06 13.88 23.32
N SER A 174 32.27 13.27 22.44
CA SER A 174 31.86 13.84 21.16
C SER A 174 30.60 14.72 21.26
N GLY A 175 29.70 14.53 22.22
CA GLY A 175 28.59 15.46 22.51
C GLY A 175 27.15 15.16 22.01
N PRO A 176 26.84 14.20 21.11
CA PRO A 176 25.47 14.01 20.58
C PRO A 176 24.57 13.19 21.52
N ALA A 177 24.62 13.48 22.84
CA ALA A 177 23.95 12.75 23.90
C ALA A 177 22.42 13.05 23.96
N LEU A 178 21.69 12.72 22.90
CA LEU A 178 20.26 13.02 22.77
C LEU A 178 19.36 12.10 23.61
N VAL A 179 18.62 12.68 24.54
CA VAL A 179 17.50 12.01 25.24
C VAL A 179 16.16 12.51 24.66
N ALA A 180 15.54 11.71 23.80
CA ALA A 180 14.25 12.00 23.15
C ALA A 180 13.56 10.69 22.71
N GLN A 181 12.31 10.79 22.21
CA GLN A 181 11.69 9.69 21.46
C GLN A 181 12.21 9.67 20.01
N GLY A 182 13.47 9.28 19.84
CA GLY A 182 14.14 9.22 18.54
C GLY A 182 13.59 8.12 17.62
N MET A 183 13.55 8.44 16.33
CA MET A 183 12.97 7.61 15.27
C MET A 183 14.01 7.22 14.22
N GLY A 184 14.49 8.16 13.42
CA GLY A 184 15.46 7.98 12.35
C GLY A 184 16.56 9.02 12.38
N THR A 185 17.42 9.02 11.37
CA THR A 185 18.57 9.92 11.29
C THR A 185 19.01 10.11 9.84
N ALA A 186 19.62 11.26 9.54
CA ALA A 186 20.28 11.57 8.29
C ALA A 186 21.68 12.15 8.58
N VAL A 187 22.61 11.92 7.66
CA VAL A 187 24.00 12.41 7.73
C VAL A 187 24.28 13.23 6.48
N GLY A 188 24.94 14.38 6.65
CA GLY A 188 25.35 15.27 5.58
C GLY A 188 26.25 16.35 6.14
N ASP A 189 27.17 16.85 5.31
CA ASP A 189 27.99 18.04 5.59
C ASP A 189 27.16 19.25 5.13
N TYR A 190 26.37 19.85 6.03
CA TYR A 190 25.33 20.83 5.63
C TYR A 190 25.86 22.26 5.50
N ASP A 191 27.02 22.57 6.08
CA ASP A 191 27.70 23.87 5.94
C ASP A 191 28.99 23.80 5.12
N ASN A 192 29.22 22.68 4.42
CA ASN A 192 30.30 22.46 3.44
C ASN A 192 31.71 22.66 4.05
N ASP A 193 31.89 22.30 5.33
CA ASP A 193 33.12 22.51 6.10
C ASP A 193 34.08 21.29 6.08
N GLY A 194 33.60 20.15 5.58
CA GLY A 194 34.34 18.89 5.48
C GLY A 194 34.07 17.90 6.62
N TRP A 195 33.16 18.21 7.55
CA TRP A 195 32.76 17.34 8.65
C TRP A 195 31.31 16.89 8.50
N ARG A 196 31.05 15.61 8.77
CA ARG A 196 29.69 15.05 8.65
C ARG A 196 28.85 15.45 9.85
N ASP A 197 27.79 16.21 9.62
CA ASP A 197 26.78 16.55 10.61
C ASP A 197 25.72 15.46 10.73
N LEU A 198 24.93 15.55 11.81
CA LEU A 198 23.99 14.52 12.20
C LEU A 198 22.61 15.12 12.50
N PHE A 199 21.63 14.80 11.65
CA PHE A 199 20.22 15.09 11.91
C PHE A 199 19.53 13.87 12.51
N VAL A 200 18.69 14.07 13.53
CA VAL A 200 17.92 13.02 14.21
C VAL A 200 16.45 13.40 14.25
N THR A 201 15.60 12.54 13.71
CA THR A 201 14.15 12.72 13.73
C THR A 201 13.55 12.16 15.02
N THR A 202 12.48 12.77 15.50
CA THR A 202 11.82 12.33 16.73
C THR A 202 10.28 12.36 16.63
N LEU A 203 9.63 11.76 17.62
CA LEU A 203 8.30 12.19 18.03
C LEU A 203 8.43 13.43 18.93
N GLY A 204 8.02 14.58 18.39
CA GLY A 204 8.31 15.92 18.87
C GLY A 204 9.38 16.61 18.02
N ARG A 205 9.99 17.67 18.56
CA ARG A 205 11.01 18.45 17.83
C ARG A 205 12.24 17.61 17.47
N ASN A 206 12.65 17.69 16.20
CA ASN A 206 13.87 17.07 15.66
C ASN A 206 15.14 17.70 16.22
N ARG A 207 16.31 17.15 15.87
CA ARG A 207 17.62 17.67 16.29
C ARG A 207 18.61 17.71 15.14
N LEU A 208 19.32 18.83 15.01
CA LEU A 208 20.52 18.93 14.18
C LEU A 208 21.73 19.11 15.09
N PHE A 209 22.73 18.25 14.90
CA PHE A 209 24.02 18.34 15.56
C PHE A 209 25.08 18.67 14.51
N HIS A 210 25.66 19.87 14.61
CA HIS A 210 26.80 20.26 13.78
C HIS A 210 28.10 19.70 14.34
N ASN A 211 28.98 19.18 13.49
CA ASN A 211 30.22 18.51 13.86
C ASN A 211 31.45 19.44 13.78
N ASP A 212 31.76 20.13 14.88
CA ASP A 212 33.00 20.92 14.97
C ASP A 212 34.20 20.01 15.25
N HIS A 213 34.79 19.47 14.17
CA HIS A 213 36.06 18.73 14.20
C HIS A 213 36.06 17.49 15.14
N GLY A 214 35.01 16.69 15.07
CA GLY A 214 34.78 15.51 15.94
C GLY A 214 33.96 15.81 17.20
N HIS A 215 33.55 17.07 17.42
CA HIS A 215 32.71 17.48 18.54
C HIS A 215 31.38 18.08 18.07
N PHE A 216 30.30 17.35 18.34
CA PHE A 216 28.93 17.73 18.01
C PHE A 216 28.36 18.80 18.97
N ARG A 217 27.83 19.89 18.41
CA ARG A 217 26.96 20.86 19.10
C ARG A 217 25.53 20.78 18.54
N GLU A 218 24.53 20.83 19.40
CA GLU A 218 23.15 21.02 18.93
C GLU A 218 22.98 22.43 18.33
N VAL A 219 22.36 22.53 17.16
CA VAL A 219 22.12 23.79 16.41
C VAL A 219 20.67 23.90 15.90
N THR A 220 19.76 23.07 16.42
CA THR A 220 18.38 22.91 15.94
C THR A 220 17.62 24.22 15.77
N ASP A 221 17.79 25.16 16.71
CA ASP A 221 17.05 26.43 16.77
C ASP A 221 17.72 27.51 15.93
N GLU A 222 19.05 27.49 15.85
CA GLU A 222 19.84 28.36 14.99
C GLU A 222 19.61 28.05 13.51
N ALA A 223 19.52 26.77 13.15
CA ALA A 223 19.32 26.27 11.80
C ALA A 223 17.84 26.30 11.35
N GLY A 224 16.88 26.20 12.28
CA GLY A 224 15.44 26.28 11.99
C GLY A 224 14.75 24.96 11.63
N VAL A 225 15.46 23.83 11.68
CA VAL A 225 14.99 22.51 11.19
C VAL A 225 14.23 21.65 12.23
N GLY A 226 13.92 22.22 13.40
CA GLY A 226 13.32 21.48 14.52
C GLY A 226 11.90 20.96 14.31
N GLY A 227 11.13 21.49 13.35
CA GLY A 227 9.72 21.11 13.14
C GLY A 227 8.77 21.56 14.27
N GLU A 228 7.52 21.08 14.20
CA GLU A 228 6.47 21.36 15.20
C GLU A 228 6.66 20.52 16.49
N ASP A 229 6.22 21.05 17.64
CA ASP A 229 6.32 20.38 18.95
C ASP A 229 5.55 19.05 19.04
N ASP A 230 4.50 18.88 18.23
CA ASP A 230 3.67 17.66 18.16
C ASP A 230 3.78 16.91 16.81
N ALA A 231 4.83 17.20 16.04
CA ALA A 231 5.17 16.44 14.84
C ALA A 231 5.67 15.03 15.20
N TRP A 232 5.54 14.10 14.25
CA TRP A 232 6.19 12.79 14.33
C TRP A 232 7.00 12.57 13.05
N SER A 233 8.27 12.95 13.11
CA SER A 233 9.22 12.75 12.01
C SER A 233 9.85 11.36 12.09
N THR A 234 10.21 10.80 10.93
CA THR A 234 10.65 9.40 10.80
C THR A 234 11.87 9.30 9.88
N GLY A 235 11.68 9.13 8.58
CA GLY A 235 12.76 9.20 7.60
C GLY A 235 13.21 10.64 7.39
N ALA A 236 14.50 10.85 7.14
CA ALA A 236 15.03 12.11 6.65
C ALA A 236 16.20 11.81 5.70
N ALA A 237 16.49 12.75 4.81
CA ALA A 237 17.66 12.68 3.95
C ALA A 237 18.16 14.09 3.60
N PHE A 238 19.48 14.25 3.56
CA PHE A 238 20.12 15.41 2.96
C PHE A 238 20.30 15.19 1.45
N ALA A 239 20.05 16.21 0.65
CA ALA A 239 20.33 16.23 -0.79
C ALA A 239 20.28 17.67 -1.30
N ASP A 240 21.24 18.07 -2.14
CA ASP A 240 21.14 19.28 -2.96
C ASP A 240 20.05 19.05 -4.03
N TYR A 241 18.86 19.65 -3.86
CA TYR A 241 17.75 19.43 -4.79
C TYR A 241 17.61 20.53 -5.85
N ASP A 242 18.16 21.72 -5.61
CA ASP A 242 18.12 22.84 -6.57
C ASP A 242 19.46 23.18 -7.25
N ASN A 243 20.45 22.30 -7.08
CA ASN A 243 21.78 22.32 -7.72
C ASN A 243 22.58 23.60 -7.42
N ASP A 244 22.43 24.16 -6.21
CA ASP A 244 23.17 25.35 -5.76
C ASP A 244 24.50 25.01 -5.04
N GLY A 245 24.65 23.76 -4.58
CA GLY A 245 25.84 23.21 -3.95
C GLY A 245 25.75 23.06 -2.43
N ASP A 246 24.69 23.53 -1.78
CA ASP A 246 24.43 23.34 -0.36
C ASP A 246 23.43 22.18 -0.13
N LEU A 247 23.59 21.39 0.93
CA LEU A 247 22.69 20.26 1.18
C LEU A 247 21.38 20.71 1.82
N ASP A 248 20.27 20.52 1.11
CA ASP A 248 18.90 20.66 1.62
C ASP A 248 18.47 19.45 2.45
N LEU A 249 17.38 19.58 3.22
CA LEU A 249 16.90 18.54 4.11
C LEU A 249 15.40 18.21 3.87
N PHE A 250 15.13 17.00 3.41
CA PHE A 250 13.77 16.44 3.37
C PHE A 250 13.49 15.63 4.64
N VAL A 251 12.36 15.89 5.29
CA VAL A 251 11.90 15.18 6.50
C VAL A 251 10.52 14.58 6.28
N ALA A 252 10.45 13.25 6.28
CA ALA A 252 9.20 12.51 6.26
C ALA A 252 8.53 12.58 7.64
N ASN A 253 7.24 12.95 7.64
CA ASN A 253 6.39 12.88 8.82
C ASN A 253 5.33 11.80 8.67
N TYR A 254 4.97 11.20 9.80
CA TYR A 254 4.12 10.02 9.87
C TYR A 254 2.64 10.37 10.07
N VAL A 255 2.10 10.16 11.28
CA VAL A 255 0.68 10.40 11.59
C VAL A 255 0.49 11.43 12.70
N LYS A 256 -0.64 12.14 12.69
CA LYS A 256 -1.03 13.02 13.80
C LYS A 256 -1.28 12.12 15.02
N TRP A 257 -0.38 12.18 16.00
CA TRP A 257 -0.40 11.32 17.17
C TRP A 257 -0.32 12.13 18.45
N SER A 258 -1.08 11.70 19.44
CA SER A 258 -0.86 12.01 20.85
C SER A 258 -1.30 10.79 21.65
N ARG A 259 -0.85 10.69 22.90
CA ARG A 259 -1.30 9.61 23.81
C ARG A 259 -2.82 9.62 23.99
N ASP A 260 -3.44 10.80 24.00
CA ASP A 260 -4.90 10.95 24.05
C ASP A 260 -5.57 10.41 22.77
N ILE A 261 -5.06 10.75 21.58
CA ILE A 261 -5.58 10.23 20.29
C ILE A 261 -5.43 8.70 20.24
N ASP A 262 -4.33 8.13 20.71
CA ASP A 262 -4.11 6.68 20.76
C ASP A 262 -5.13 5.97 21.69
N PHE A 263 -5.46 6.59 22.83
CA PHE A 263 -6.52 6.11 23.71
C PHE A 263 -7.94 6.35 23.18
N GLU A 264 -8.17 7.37 22.34
CA GLU A 264 -9.46 7.56 21.63
C GLU A 264 -9.65 6.55 20.49
N VAL A 265 -8.56 6.15 19.81
CA VAL A 265 -8.56 5.09 18.79
C VAL A 265 -8.86 3.71 19.41
N ASP A 266 -8.45 3.49 20.66
CA ASP A 266 -8.67 2.29 21.48
C ASP A 266 -8.65 0.97 20.69
N TYR A 267 -7.51 0.66 20.05
CA TYR A 267 -7.44 -0.56 19.26
C TYR A 267 -7.42 -1.81 20.14
N GLN A 268 -8.46 -2.63 20.00
CA GLN A 268 -8.69 -3.85 20.79
C GLN A 268 -8.63 -5.10 19.91
N MET A 269 -7.91 -6.13 20.36
CA MET A 269 -7.96 -7.48 19.77
C MET A 269 -8.85 -8.41 20.62
N THR A 270 -9.78 -9.10 19.96
CA THR A 270 -10.74 -10.02 20.60
C THR A 270 -10.03 -11.06 21.48
N GLY A 271 -10.30 -11.03 22.79
CA GLY A 271 -9.73 -11.96 23.77
C GLY A 271 -8.33 -11.60 24.28
N VAL A 272 -7.71 -10.54 23.76
CA VAL A 272 -6.42 -10.00 24.23
C VAL A 272 -6.63 -8.68 24.98
N GLY A 273 -7.58 -7.87 24.56
CA GLY A 273 -7.74 -6.49 25.04
C GLY A 273 -6.95 -5.51 24.15
N ARG A 274 -6.44 -4.42 24.73
CA ARG A 274 -5.72 -3.38 24.00
C ARG A 274 -4.48 -3.96 23.32
N ALA A 275 -4.27 -3.57 22.06
CA ALA A 275 -3.16 -4.01 21.23
C ALA A 275 -2.63 -2.85 20.39
N TYR A 276 -1.50 -3.06 19.71
CA TYR A 276 -1.03 -2.13 18.67
C TYR A 276 -2.00 -2.19 17.49
N GLY A 277 -2.54 -1.04 17.10
CA GLY A 277 -3.46 -0.90 15.98
C GLY A 277 -2.76 -0.53 14.67
N PRO A 278 -3.43 -0.75 13.52
CA PRO A 278 -2.94 -0.24 12.25
C PRO A 278 -2.98 1.31 12.23
N PRO A 279 -2.02 1.97 11.57
CA PRO A 279 -1.98 3.43 11.50
C PRO A 279 -3.12 4.02 10.67
N THR A 280 -3.93 3.20 9.99
CA THR A 280 -5.13 3.61 9.24
C THR A 280 -6.10 4.46 10.06
N ASN A 281 -6.11 4.27 11.39
CA ASN A 281 -7.02 4.98 12.31
C ASN A 281 -6.53 6.39 12.68
N PHE A 282 -5.27 6.73 12.38
CA PHE A 282 -4.68 8.03 12.62
C PHE A 282 -4.66 8.87 11.34
N GLN A 283 -4.78 10.19 11.49
CA GLN A 283 -4.72 11.13 10.37
C GLN A 283 -3.29 11.18 9.80
N GLY A 284 -3.18 11.31 8.48
CA GLY A 284 -1.91 11.64 7.85
C GLY A 284 -1.39 13.05 8.19
N THR A 285 -0.14 13.29 7.86
CA THR A 285 0.60 14.55 8.04
C THR A 285 1.25 14.99 6.73
N GLN A 286 1.97 16.12 6.75
CA GLN A 286 2.79 16.59 5.64
C GLN A 286 4.26 16.30 5.93
N SER A 287 4.99 15.83 4.92
CA SER A 287 6.46 15.88 4.95
C SER A 287 6.93 17.33 4.78
N VAL A 288 8.13 17.64 5.25
CA VAL A 288 8.72 18.99 5.19
C VAL A 288 9.96 18.96 4.31
N LEU A 289 10.09 19.95 3.42
CA LEU A 289 11.31 20.23 2.69
C LEU A 289 11.89 21.56 3.15
N TYR A 290 13.09 21.49 3.72
CA TYR A 290 13.88 22.62 4.16
C TYR A 290 14.95 22.90 3.12
N ARG A 291 14.92 24.06 2.45
CA ARG A 291 16.03 24.51 1.62
C ARG A 291 17.10 25.13 2.49
N ASN A 292 18.37 24.81 2.26
CA ASN A 292 19.50 25.51 2.86
C ASN A 292 19.54 26.97 2.33
N ASP A 293 19.97 27.91 3.16
CA ASP A 293 20.11 29.32 2.79
C ASP A 293 21.58 29.75 2.62
N GLY A 294 22.52 28.80 2.73
CA GLY A 294 23.97 29.00 2.54
C GLY A 294 24.68 29.75 3.68
N ASP A 295 23.96 30.02 4.78
CA ASP A 295 24.49 30.61 6.03
C ASP A 295 24.32 29.68 7.26
N GLY A 296 24.09 28.39 7.01
CA GLY A 296 23.82 27.36 8.02
C GLY A 296 22.40 27.39 8.57
N ARG A 297 21.49 28.10 7.88
CA ARG A 297 20.05 28.15 8.18
C ARG A 297 19.26 27.51 7.07
N PHE A 298 18.03 27.15 7.42
CA PHE A 298 17.09 26.55 6.50
C PHE A 298 15.76 27.29 6.50
N THR A 299 15.17 27.39 5.31
CA THR A 299 13.82 27.87 5.08
C THR A 299 12.91 26.68 4.74
N ASP A 300 11.80 26.51 5.47
CA ASP A 300 10.73 25.60 5.06
C ASP A 300 10.10 26.12 3.75
N VAL A 301 10.33 25.38 2.66
CA VAL A 301 9.84 25.69 1.32
C VAL A 301 8.68 24.78 0.90
N SER A 302 8.14 23.94 1.80
CA SER A 302 7.28 22.80 1.47
C SER A 302 6.06 23.15 0.62
N GLU A 303 5.37 24.26 0.94
CA GLU A 303 4.23 24.76 0.15
C GLU A 303 4.67 25.28 -1.22
N SER A 304 5.72 26.11 -1.26
CA SER A 304 6.22 26.73 -2.49
C SER A 304 6.88 25.74 -3.46
N ALA A 305 7.52 24.70 -2.93
CA ALA A 305 8.12 23.60 -3.66
C ALA A 305 7.09 22.55 -4.10
N GLY A 306 5.88 22.56 -3.53
CA GLY A 306 4.78 21.68 -3.96
C GLY A 306 4.84 20.24 -3.43
N VAL A 307 5.54 20.00 -2.31
CA VAL A 307 5.63 18.67 -1.67
C VAL A 307 4.46 18.36 -0.70
N LEU A 308 3.54 19.31 -0.50
CA LEU A 308 2.35 19.11 0.33
C LEU A 308 1.28 18.29 -0.42
N VAL A 309 0.92 17.12 0.14
CA VAL A 309 -0.09 16.22 -0.45
C VAL A 309 -1.33 16.18 0.45
N THR A 310 -2.47 16.62 -0.08
CA THR A 310 -3.76 16.64 0.63
C THR A 310 -4.84 15.87 -0.12
N ASN A 311 -5.86 15.40 0.60
CA ASN A 311 -7.07 14.87 -0.03
C ASN A 311 -7.87 16.04 -0.63
N PRO A 312 -8.12 16.07 -1.95
CA PRO A 312 -8.77 17.22 -2.60
C PRO A 312 -10.24 17.43 -2.20
N ALA A 313 -10.88 16.44 -1.56
CA ALA A 313 -12.26 16.55 -1.08
C ALA A 313 -12.36 17.09 0.36
N THR A 314 -11.30 17.00 1.17
CA THR A 314 -11.31 17.40 2.59
C THR A 314 -10.26 18.46 2.95
N GLY A 315 -9.23 18.66 2.12
CA GLY A 315 -8.08 19.52 2.41
C GLY A 315 -7.11 18.95 3.45
N VAL A 316 -7.36 17.73 3.94
CA VAL A 316 -6.57 17.11 5.03
C VAL A 316 -5.32 16.44 4.45
N PRO A 317 -4.14 16.55 5.10
CA PRO A 317 -2.92 15.82 4.72
C PRO A 317 -3.15 14.30 4.67
N VAL A 318 -2.54 13.65 3.67
CA VAL A 318 -2.69 12.19 3.48
C VAL A 318 -1.40 11.40 3.69
N GLY A 319 -0.25 12.05 3.82
CA GLY A 319 1.04 11.40 4.01
C GLY A 319 1.13 10.61 5.32
N LYS A 320 1.83 9.48 5.26
CA LYS A 320 2.22 8.64 6.40
C LYS A 320 3.65 8.17 6.19
N GLY A 321 4.54 9.13 5.96
CA GLY A 321 5.93 8.87 5.58
C GLY A 321 6.68 8.13 6.69
N LEU A 322 7.42 7.10 6.30
CA LEU A 322 8.32 6.35 7.18
C LEU A 322 9.77 6.36 6.70
N ALA A 323 10.00 6.45 5.39
CA ALA A 323 11.33 6.56 4.80
C ALA A 323 11.30 7.38 3.51
N VAL A 324 12.43 8.00 3.15
CA VAL A 324 12.61 8.78 1.92
C VAL A 324 13.91 8.37 1.24
N ALA A 325 13.90 8.28 -0.09
CA ALA A 325 15.10 8.12 -0.91
C ALA A 325 15.22 9.31 -1.88
N PRO A 326 16.29 10.12 -1.78
CA PRO A 326 16.70 11.02 -2.85
C PRO A 326 17.24 10.21 -4.02
N VAL A 327 16.76 10.44 -5.23
CA VAL A 327 17.17 9.73 -6.46
C VAL A 327 17.08 10.64 -7.68
N ASP A 328 17.88 10.41 -8.71
CA ASP A 328 17.63 10.95 -10.05
C ASP A 328 16.80 9.90 -10.82
N LEU A 329 15.47 10.11 -10.93
CA LEU A 329 14.54 9.08 -11.41
C LEU A 329 14.57 8.90 -12.94
N ASP A 330 14.85 9.97 -13.70
CA ASP A 330 14.83 9.97 -15.17
C ASP A 330 16.18 10.30 -15.83
N GLY A 331 17.21 10.63 -15.05
CA GLY A 331 18.58 10.84 -15.50
C GLY A 331 18.84 12.27 -15.98
N ASP A 332 18.08 13.26 -15.51
CA ASP A 332 18.19 14.66 -15.94
C ASP A 332 19.14 15.52 -15.08
N GLY A 333 19.61 14.97 -13.96
CA GLY A 333 20.54 15.62 -13.03
C GLY A 333 19.88 16.46 -11.93
N TRP A 334 18.56 16.38 -11.76
CA TRP A 334 17.86 16.97 -10.62
C TRP A 334 17.42 15.88 -9.64
N ILE A 335 17.61 16.12 -8.34
CA ILE A 335 17.24 15.13 -7.33
C ILE A 335 15.72 15.15 -7.08
N ASP A 336 15.10 13.98 -7.25
CA ASP A 336 13.74 13.64 -6.89
C ASP A 336 13.67 13.03 -5.49
N PHE A 337 12.48 13.03 -4.88
CA PHE A 337 12.24 12.33 -3.62
C PHE A 337 11.15 11.26 -3.76
N VAL A 338 11.47 10.01 -3.41
CA VAL A 338 10.50 8.92 -3.28
C VAL A 338 10.25 8.66 -1.81
N VAL A 339 8.99 8.76 -1.36
CA VAL A 339 8.61 8.60 0.05
C VAL A 339 7.79 7.32 0.23
N ALA A 340 8.34 6.38 1.00
CA ALA A 340 7.63 5.20 1.48
C ALA A 340 6.59 5.63 2.53
N ASN A 341 5.32 5.31 2.28
CA ASN A 341 4.21 5.68 3.16
C ASN A 341 3.44 4.44 3.67
N ASP A 342 3.15 4.40 4.97
CA ASP A 342 2.42 3.29 5.58
C ASP A 342 0.90 3.40 5.32
N THR A 343 0.29 2.37 4.75
CA THR A 343 -1.17 2.22 4.52
C THR A 343 -1.83 3.23 3.57
N VAL A 344 -1.05 4.12 2.95
CA VAL A 344 -1.49 5.06 1.90
C VAL A 344 -0.58 4.93 0.69
N GLN A 345 -0.83 5.67 -0.40
CA GLN A 345 0.06 5.61 -1.56
C GLN A 345 1.45 6.16 -1.23
N ASN A 346 2.50 5.54 -1.77
CA ASN A 346 3.83 6.16 -1.79
C ASN A 346 3.78 7.43 -2.65
N PHE A 347 4.57 8.44 -2.29
CA PHE A 347 4.70 9.66 -3.08
C PHE A 347 6.00 9.61 -3.88
N VAL A 348 5.94 10.17 -5.09
CA VAL A 348 7.12 10.44 -5.91
C VAL A 348 7.08 11.89 -6.30
N PHE A 349 7.94 12.69 -5.69
CA PHE A 349 8.12 14.10 -6.00
C PHE A 349 9.16 14.21 -7.10
N HIS A 350 8.69 14.33 -8.35
CA HIS A 350 9.55 14.57 -9.51
C HIS A 350 9.91 16.06 -9.59
N ASN A 351 11.20 16.36 -9.52
CA ASN A 351 11.77 17.69 -9.61
C ASN A 351 11.50 18.26 -11.01
N GLN A 352 11.24 19.56 -11.11
CA GLN A 352 10.96 20.24 -12.38
C GLN A 352 12.12 21.14 -12.83
N GLY A 353 13.26 21.14 -12.11
CA GLY A 353 14.43 21.95 -12.39
C GLY A 353 14.22 23.46 -12.18
N ASP A 354 13.19 23.84 -11.43
CA ASP A 354 12.84 25.24 -11.14
C ASP A 354 12.44 25.50 -9.67
N GLY A 355 13.00 24.67 -8.77
CA GLY A 355 12.76 24.72 -7.32
C GLY A 355 11.40 24.14 -6.90
N ARG A 356 10.71 23.42 -7.78
CA ARG A 356 9.40 22.82 -7.52
C ARG A 356 9.35 21.36 -7.96
N PHE A 357 8.49 20.62 -7.27
CA PHE A 357 8.21 19.23 -7.49
C PHE A 357 6.79 19.01 -8.01
N ARG A 358 6.60 17.84 -8.61
CA ARG A 358 5.30 17.30 -8.99
C ARG A 358 5.13 15.91 -8.39
N GLU A 359 4.03 15.68 -7.67
CA GLU A 359 3.65 14.32 -7.27
C GLU A 359 3.26 13.50 -8.52
N VAL A 360 3.97 12.38 -8.75
CA VAL A 360 3.81 11.51 -9.93
C VAL A 360 3.73 10.02 -9.59
N GLY A 361 3.58 9.63 -8.32
CA GLY A 361 3.68 8.26 -7.83
C GLY A 361 2.79 7.24 -8.54
N VAL A 362 1.58 7.67 -8.95
CA VAL A 362 0.66 6.82 -9.74
C VAL A 362 1.18 6.59 -11.16
N SER A 363 1.72 7.62 -11.81
CA SER A 363 2.30 7.53 -13.16
C SER A 363 3.65 6.81 -13.21
N SER A 364 4.46 6.90 -12.14
CA SER A 364 5.72 6.16 -12.01
C SER A 364 5.52 4.70 -11.58
N SER A 365 4.28 4.28 -11.28
CA SER A 365 3.94 2.94 -10.78
C SER A 365 4.58 2.58 -9.42
N LEU A 366 4.98 3.58 -8.63
CA LEU A 366 5.56 3.40 -7.28
C LEU A 366 4.52 3.62 -6.16
N ALA A 367 3.41 4.32 -6.44
CA ALA A 367 2.35 4.63 -5.48
C ALA A 367 1.69 3.40 -4.83
N PHE A 368 1.58 2.29 -5.56
CA PHE A 368 0.79 1.12 -5.16
C PHE A 368 1.47 -0.20 -5.55
N ASP A 369 1.05 -1.29 -4.91
CA ASP A 369 1.48 -2.62 -5.30
C ASP A 369 0.92 -3.06 -6.68
N ARG A 370 1.32 -4.25 -7.11
CA ARG A 370 0.87 -4.88 -8.38
C ARG A 370 -0.65 -5.07 -8.49
N ASN A 371 -1.39 -4.94 -7.40
CA ASN A 371 -2.85 -5.10 -7.32
C ASN A 371 -3.57 -3.74 -7.20
N GLY A 372 -2.83 -2.62 -7.21
CA GLY A 372 -3.37 -1.28 -7.00
C GLY A 372 -3.74 -0.98 -5.54
N SER A 373 -3.14 -1.69 -4.59
CA SER A 373 -3.34 -1.49 -3.15
C SER A 373 -2.19 -0.71 -2.53
N ALA A 374 -2.51 0.17 -1.57
CA ALA A 374 -1.52 0.76 -0.70
C ALA A 374 -0.88 -0.34 0.16
N THR A 375 0.44 -0.29 0.32
CA THR A 375 1.22 -1.22 1.14
C THR A 375 1.43 -0.65 2.54
N GLY A 376 1.80 -1.50 3.49
CA GLY A 376 2.41 -1.02 4.72
C GLY A 376 3.89 -0.74 4.51
N ALA A 377 4.22 0.29 3.71
CA ALA A 377 5.61 0.59 3.34
C ALA A 377 6.32 1.30 4.49
N MET A 378 7.38 0.67 5.00
CA MET A 378 8.15 1.10 6.17
C MET A 378 9.61 1.41 5.84
N GLY A 379 10.11 0.96 4.68
CA GLY A 379 11.47 1.24 4.21
C GLY A 379 11.54 1.48 2.71
N ILE A 380 12.58 2.19 2.29
CA ILE A 380 12.95 2.37 0.89
C ILE A 380 14.47 2.29 0.73
N ASP A 381 14.92 1.73 -0.38
CA ASP A 381 16.32 1.73 -0.82
C ASP A 381 16.36 1.85 -2.36
N ALA A 382 17.44 2.42 -2.89
CA ALA A 382 17.60 2.68 -4.31
C ALA A 382 19.05 2.45 -4.78
N ALA A 383 19.23 1.67 -5.85
CA ALA A 383 20.54 1.36 -6.39
C ALA A 383 20.50 1.03 -7.89
N ASP A 384 21.59 1.29 -8.61
CA ASP A 384 21.80 0.78 -9.97
C ASP A 384 21.87 -0.75 -9.98
N TYR A 385 21.07 -1.39 -10.84
CA TYR A 385 21.03 -2.86 -10.91
C TYR A 385 21.56 -3.42 -12.24
N ARG A 386 22.28 -4.56 -12.15
CA ARG A 386 22.85 -5.36 -13.26
C ARG A 386 24.00 -4.71 -14.04
N ASN A 387 24.78 -3.80 -13.43
CA ASN A 387 25.89 -3.09 -14.10
C ASN A 387 25.43 -2.30 -15.34
N ALA A 388 24.19 -1.84 -15.31
CA ALA A 388 23.62 -0.88 -16.25
C ALA A 388 23.21 0.35 -15.44
N ASN A 389 23.24 1.52 -16.07
CA ASN A 389 22.80 2.80 -15.49
C ASN A 389 21.26 2.84 -15.47
N VAL A 390 20.67 2.01 -14.62
CA VAL A 390 19.23 1.75 -14.52
C VAL A 390 18.91 1.66 -13.04
N LEU A 391 18.31 2.72 -12.52
CA LEU A 391 17.86 2.82 -11.15
C LEU A 391 16.83 1.73 -10.83
N GLY A 392 17.08 1.01 -9.73
CA GLY A 392 16.13 0.08 -9.12
C GLY A 392 15.75 0.60 -7.75
N ILE A 393 14.45 0.81 -7.53
CA ILE A 393 13.90 1.24 -6.24
C ILE A 393 13.20 0.04 -5.59
N ALA A 394 13.52 -0.24 -4.33
CA ALA A 394 12.87 -1.24 -3.52
C ALA A 394 12.12 -0.55 -2.37
N VAL A 395 10.81 -0.77 -2.28
CA VAL A 395 9.97 -0.33 -1.16
C VAL A 395 9.54 -1.57 -0.38
N GLY A 396 9.75 -1.56 0.93
CA GLY A 396 9.58 -2.69 1.85
C GLY A 396 8.49 -2.47 2.88
#